data_AF-A0A6A3EKT6-F1
#
_entry.id   AF-A0A6A3EKT6-F1
#
_cell.length_a   1.000
_cell.length_b   1.000
_cell.length_c   1.000
_cell.angle_alpha   90.00
_cell.angle_beta   90.00
_cell.angle_gamma   90.00
#
_symmetry.space_group_name_H-M   'P 1'
#
loop_
_entity.id
_entity.type
_entity.pdbx_description
1 polymer ?
#
loop_
_entity_poly.entity_id
_entity_poly.type
_entity_poly.pdbx_seq_one_letter_code
_entity_poly.pdbx_strand_id
1 'polypeptide(L)'
;MTGPTRGESNVISADEQELSLADLAEAVPALEKMHARLKGGRRQLGKRRSGDKFQLSPSLFVVFADRYRAARNAHKCVDYQRLTTTKNFKNFKGHAEELRAKEPELKVLLKKALAEQREIDAGKPMKNIEALEEEVARLDVQHEEDVAKCNQLEVDIEQQEEQYSLAILKLKESYEVEIGKLQNELNEVKAKNSTLKEVVTGRGKSAELGGEVNEVKDKVAELEQKMEAETTRQAELVAFSNRLARKERGLVAQSEALKAEFERIKGEWAKLEREQSRHDFQVLRYTDWQRAIDTAKDDRDVAIKNADYLRYGLDQEIKRANELKMKLDSYAACCDTEHCIETFVGKRIHGRTYSFGM
;
A
#
# COMPACT_ATOMS: atom_id res chain seq x y z
N MET A 1 7.10 -54.07 -19.90
CA MET A 1 6.17 -52.94 -20.06
C MET A 1 6.18 -52.12 -18.78
N THR A 2 7.24 -51.34 -18.58
CA THR A 2 7.37 -50.37 -17.48
C THR A 2 6.85 -49.04 -18.02
N GLY A 3 5.68 -48.61 -17.52
CA GLY A 3 5.11 -47.31 -17.84
C GLY A 3 5.87 -46.17 -17.15
N PRO A 4 5.81 -44.93 -17.68
CA PRO A 4 6.68 -43.84 -17.27
C PRO A 4 6.19 -43.20 -15.97
N THR A 5 7.12 -42.98 -15.04
CA THR A 5 6.97 -42.10 -13.89
C THR A 5 6.65 -40.69 -14.35
N ARG A 6 5.42 -40.26 -14.07
CA ARG A 6 4.95 -38.89 -14.26
C ARG A 6 5.83 -37.98 -13.39
N GLY A 7 6.66 -37.18 -14.03
CA GLY A 7 7.49 -36.18 -13.37
C GLY A 7 6.61 -35.26 -12.55
N GLU A 8 6.84 -35.25 -11.24
CA GLU A 8 6.43 -34.20 -10.35
C GLU A 8 7.19 -32.95 -10.76
N SER A 9 6.61 -32.20 -11.69
CA SER A 9 6.92 -30.80 -11.87
C SER A 9 6.48 -30.09 -10.59
N ASN A 10 7.41 -29.99 -9.63
CA ASN A 10 7.37 -28.99 -8.58
C ASN A 10 7.33 -27.62 -9.25
N VAL A 11 6.11 -27.14 -9.54
CA VAL A 11 5.85 -25.73 -9.84
C VAL A 11 6.04 -25.00 -8.51
N ILE A 12 7.29 -24.72 -8.19
CA ILE A 12 7.62 -23.74 -7.17
C ILE A 12 7.07 -22.42 -7.72
N SER A 13 6.06 -21.86 -7.05
CA SER A 13 5.54 -20.52 -7.35
C SER A 13 6.73 -19.55 -7.46
N ALA A 14 6.74 -18.69 -8.48
CA ALA A 14 7.82 -17.71 -8.69
C ALA A 14 8.07 -16.81 -7.45
N ASP A 15 7.10 -16.74 -6.54
CA ASP A 15 7.20 -16.00 -5.29
C ASP A 15 8.12 -16.66 -4.24
N GLU A 16 8.31 -17.98 -4.29
CA GLU A 16 9.20 -18.72 -3.36
C GLU A 16 10.65 -18.83 -3.85
N GLN A 17 10.94 -18.39 -5.08
CA GLN A 17 12.30 -18.46 -5.62
C GLN A 17 13.22 -17.51 -4.83
N GLU A 18 14.19 -18.07 -4.11
CA GLU A 18 15.17 -17.28 -3.36
C GLU A 18 16.04 -16.46 -4.30
N LEU A 19 16.27 -15.18 -3.97
CA LEU A 19 17.22 -14.33 -4.69
C LEU A 19 18.59 -15.01 -4.74
N SER A 20 19.18 -15.11 -5.93
CA SER A 20 20.55 -15.59 -6.11
C SER A 20 21.53 -14.71 -5.33
N LEU A 21 22.72 -15.21 -5.02
CA LEU A 21 23.73 -14.41 -4.30
C LEU A 21 24.12 -13.15 -5.08
N ALA A 22 24.15 -13.22 -6.41
CA ALA A 22 24.41 -12.08 -7.29
C ALA A 22 23.25 -11.06 -7.24
N ASP A 23 22.01 -11.53 -7.39
CA ASP A 23 20.82 -10.67 -7.30
C ASP A 23 20.70 -10.03 -5.91
N LEU A 24 21.07 -10.76 -4.85
CA LEU A 24 21.06 -10.24 -3.49
C LEU A 24 22.13 -9.15 -3.29
N ALA A 25 23.29 -9.28 -3.94
CA ALA A 25 24.35 -8.27 -3.90
C ALA A 25 23.92 -6.95 -4.57
N GLU A 26 23.08 -7.04 -5.60
CA GLU A 26 22.46 -5.89 -6.29
C GLU A 26 21.23 -5.34 -5.55
N ALA A 27 20.42 -6.23 -4.96
CA ALA A 27 19.16 -5.86 -4.32
C ALA A 27 19.34 -5.02 -3.06
N VAL A 28 20.38 -5.28 -2.26
CA VAL A 28 20.66 -4.49 -1.03
C VAL A 28 20.95 -3.01 -1.33
N PRO A 29 21.89 -2.65 -2.22
CA PRO A 29 22.09 -1.25 -2.59
C PRO A 29 20.90 -0.66 -3.36
N ALA A 30 20.16 -1.48 -4.13
CA ALA A 30 18.91 -1.04 -4.78
C ALA A 30 17.85 -0.63 -3.74
N LEU A 31 17.71 -1.38 -2.64
CA LEU A 31 16.80 -1.06 -1.54
C LEU A 31 17.15 0.27 -0.87
N GLU A 32 18.44 0.54 -0.67
CA GLU A 32 18.91 1.82 -0.13
C GLU A 32 18.57 2.99 -1.06
N LYS A 33 18.83 2.84 -2.36
CA LYS A 33 18.46 3.83 -3.39
C LYS A 33 16.95 4.06 -3.45
N MET A 34 16.15 2.99 -3.40
CA MET A 34 14.68 3.04 -3.38
C MET A 34 14.18 3.84 -2.18
N HIS A 35 14.71 3.57 -0.98
CA HIS A 35 14.37 4.36 0.20
C HIS A 35 14.82 5.81 0.12
N ALA A 36 15.99 6.09 -0.47
CA ALA A 36 16.46 7.46 -0.69
C ALA A 36 15.53 8.24 -1.64
N ARG A 37 15.07 7.61 -2.74
CA ARG A 37 14.07 8.18 -3.66
C ARG A 37 12.76 8.48 -2.96
N LEU A 38 12.20 7.50 -2.23
CA LEU A 38 10.98 7.67 -1.44
C LEU A 38 11.10 8.80 -0.41
N LYS A 39 12.30 9.02 0.14
CA LYS A 39 12.57 10.09 1.09
C LYS A 39 12.49 11.48 0.46
N GLY A 40 12.73 11.62 -0.85
CA GLY A 40 12.63 12.88 -1.59
C GLY A 40 13.40 14.05 -0.94
N GLY A 41 14.58 13.77 -0.38
CA GLY A 41 15.39 14.78 0.33
C GLY A 41 14.93 15.15 1.75
N ARG A 42 13.84 14.57 2.26
CA ARG A 42 13.37 14.80 3.64
C ARG A 42 14.33 14.17 4.66
N ARG A 43 14.38 14.70 5.90
CA ARG A 43 15.22 14.10 6.97
C ARG A 43 14.65 12.76 7.50
N GLN A 44 13.34 12.52 7.41
CA GLN A 44 12.68 11.30 7.87
C GLN A 44 11.39 11.00 7.06
N LEU A 45 11.11 9.72 6.80
CA LEU A 45 9.85 9.22 6.23
C LEU A 45 8.76 9.21 7.33
N GLY A 46 8.24 10.38 7.67
CA GLY A 46 7.13 10.55 8.63
C GLY A 46 7.45 10.22 10.09
N LYS A 47 6.51 10.56 11.00
CA LYS A 47 6.58 10.16 12.41
C LYS A 47 6.11 8.71 12.54
N ARG A 48 6.87 7.87 13.25
CA ARG A 48 6.44 6.52 13.64
C ARG A 48 5.15 6.64 14.47
N ARG A 49 4.08 5.92 14.10
CA ARG A 49 2.91 5.75 14.99
C ARG A 49 3.35 4.85 16.14
N SER A 50 3.06 5.24 17.38
CA SER A 50 3.56 4.57 18.60
C SER A 50 2.85 3.25 18.94
N GLY A 51 2.28 2.55 17.95
CA GLY A 51 1.41 1.39 18.17
C GLY A 51 2.09 0.03 18.04
N ASP A 52 3.14 -0.09 17.24
CA ASP A 52 3.76 -1.39 16.94
C ASP A 52 5.21 -1.45 17.44
N LYS A 53 5.42 -2.27 18.47
CA LYS A 53 6.70 -2.45 19.14
C LYS A 53 7.75 -3.08 18.21
N PHE A 54 7.32 -3.89 17.24
CA PHE A 54 8.18 -4.67 16.34
C PHE A 54 8.19 -4.12 14.90
N GLN A 55 7.82 -2.86 14.71
CA GLN A 55 7.96 -2.20 13.41
C GLN A 55 9.41 -1.83 13.08
N LEU A 56 9.90 -2.39 11.98
CA LEU A 56 11.16 -2.02 11.35
C LEU A 56 11.00 -0.73 10.56
N SER A 57 11.89 0.24 10.77
CA SER A 57 11.96 1.39 9.86
C SER A 57 12.67 1.02 8.57
N PRO A 58 12.49 1.81 7.49
CA PRO A 58 13.26 1.66 6.25
C PRO A 58 14.78 1.50 6.49
N SER A 59 15.36 2.30 7.40
CA SER A 59 16.77 2.19 7.77
C SER A 59 17.14 0.86 8.46
N LEU A 60 16.22 0.28 9.24
CA LEU A 60 16.45 -1.01 9.89
C LEU A 60 16.30 -2.17 8.90
N PHE A 61 15.44 -2.03 7.88
CA PHE A 61 15.36 -2.99 6.78
C PHE A 61 16.68 -3.05 5.99
N VAL A 62 17.36 -1.92 5.75
CA VAL A 62 18.69 -1.94 5.11
C VAL A 62 19.72 -2.69 5.96
N VAL A 63 19.78 -2.40 7.26
CA VAL A 63 20.68 -3.13 8.19
C VAL A 63 20.33 -4.63 8.24
N PHE A 64 19.03 -4.96 8.20
CA PHE A 64 18.59 -6.35 8.17
C PHE A 64 19.01 -7.04 6.86
N ALA A 65 18.85 -6.36 5.72
CA ALA A 65 19.27 -6.82 4.41
C ALA A 65 20.77 -7.10 4.34
N ASP A 66 21.60 -6.23 4.90
CA ASP A 66 23.05 -6.43 4.99
C ASP A 66 23.42 -7.68 5.79
N ARG A 67 22.74 -7.91 6.92
CA ARG A 67 22.96 -9.08 7.77
C ARG A 67 22.48 -10.36 7.12
N TYR A 68 21.34 -10.29 6.43
CA TYR A 68 20.80 -11.38 5.63
C TYR A 68 21.77 -11.76 4.49
N ARG A 69 22.28 -10.77 3.75
CA ARG A 69 23.32 -10.95 2.72
C ARG A 69 24.60 -11.55 3.27
N ALA A 70 25.09 -11.05 4.40
CA ALA A 70 26.31 -11.58 5.03
C ALA A 70 26.15 -13.06 5.46
N ALA A 71 24.98 -13.42 5.99
CA ALA A 71 24.67 -14.81 6.36
C ALA A 71 24.60 -15.72 5.13
N ARG A 72 23.89 -15.28 4.08
CA ARG A 72 23.81 -15.97 2.77
C ARG A 72 25.18 -16.18 2.12
N ASN A 73 26.03 -15.16 2.12
CA ASN A 73 27.40 -15.26 1.60
C ASN A 73 28.28 -16.23 2.41
N ALA A 74 28.00 -16.40 3.70
CA ALA A 74 28.66 -17.38 4.54
C ALA A 74 28.02 -18.77 4.48
N HIS A 75 27.00 -18.98 3.64
CA HIS A 75 26.16 -20.18 3.57
C HIS A 75 25.59 -20.60 4.94
N LYS A 76 25.18 -19.60 5.75
CA LYS A 76 24.63 -19.79 7.10
C LYS A 76 23.27 -19.12 7.22
N CYS A 77 22.47 -19.60 8.18
CA CYS A 77 21.25 -18.91 8.58
C CYS A 77 21.57 -17.61 9.32
N VAL A 78 20.65 -16.65 9.28
CA VAL A 78 20.75 -15.41 10.06
C VAL A 78 20.63 -15.75 11.54
N ASP A 79 21.63 -15.33 12.32
CA ASP A 79 21.61 -15.44 13.78
C ASP A 79 20.71 -14.34 14.37
N TYR A 80 19.40 -14.63 14.40
CA TYR A 80 18.37 -13.72 14.89
C TYR A 80 18.56 -13.38 16.37
N GLN A 81 18.96 -14.36 17.21
CA GLN A 81 19.19 -14.13 18.63
C GLN A 81 20.26 -13.07 18.84
N ARG A 82 21.42 -13.22 18.19
CA ARG A 82 22.49 -12.22 18.27
C ARG A 82 22.08 -10.89 17.65
N LEU A 83 21.33 -10.91 16.55
CA LEU A 83 20.87 -9.70 15.87
C LEU A 83 19.96 -8.83 16.77
N THR A 84 19.06 -9.44 17.54
CA THR A 84 18.18 -8.72 18.48
C THR A 84 18.92 -8.03 19.63
N THR A 85 20.13 -8.49 19.97
CA THR A 85 20.95 -7.87 21.02
C THR A 85 21.69 -6.61 20.55
N THR A 86 21.72 -6.36 19.23
CA THR A 86 22.39 -5.19 18.67
C THR A 86 21.61 -3.89 18.92
N LYS A 87 22.31 -2.76 18.92
CA LYS A 87 21.72 -1.43 19.14
C LYS A 87 20.61 -1.08 18.13
N ASN A 88 20.68 -1.65 16.93
CA ASN A 88 19.73 -1.39 15.84
C ASN A 88 18.38 -2.08 16.07
N PHE A 89 18.37 -3.28 16.66
CA PHE A 89 17.16 -4.09 16.88
C PHE A 89 16.76 -4.19 18.36
N LYS A 90 17.10 -3.17 19.17
CA LYS A 90 16.84 -3.16 20.62
C LYS A 90 15.37 -3.47 21.01
N ASN A 91 14.42 -3.13 20.16
CA ASN A 91 13.00 -3.39 20.39
C ASN A 91 12.64 -4.89 20.32
N PHE A 92 13.46 -5.68 19.64
CA PHE A 92 13.32 -7.13 19.47
C PHE A 92 14.10 -7.92 20.53
N LYS A 93 14.74 -7.27 21.49
CA LYS A 93 15.54 -7.96 22.52
C LYS A 93 14.67 -8.99 23.26
N GLY A 94 15.06 -10.26 23.22
CA GLY A 94 14.29 -11.38 23.80
C GLY A 94 13.18 -11.93 22.90
N HIS A 95 12.98 -11.36 21.70
CA HIS A 95 11.93 -11.70 20.75
C HIS A 95 12.53 -12.00 19.36
N ALA A 96 13.43 -12.99 19.28
CA ALA A 96 14.12 -13.34 18.04
C ALA A 96 13.17 -13.88 16.95
N GLU A 97 12.09 -14.56 17.34
CA GLU A 97 11.09 -15.09 16.41
C GLU A 97 10.30 -13.97 15.71
N GLU A 98 10.03 -12.86 16.39
CA GLU A 98 9.40 -11.67 15.78
C GLU A 98 10.29 -11.04 14.70
N LEU A 99 11.62 -11.06 14.90
CA LEU A 99 12.55 -10.58 13.88
C LEU A 99 12.68 -11.56 12.71
N ARG A 100 12.60 -12.87 12.98
CA ARG A 100 12.56 -13.91 11.94
C ARG A 100 11.29 -13.80 11.10
N ALA A 101 10.14 -13.50 11.71
CA ALA A 101 8.87 -13.29 11.01
C ALA A 101 8.91 -12.11 10.02
N LYS A 102 9.89 -11.22 10.13
CA LYS A 102 10.14 -10.12 9.18
C LYS A 102 11.00 -10.50 7.97
N GLU A 103 11.56 -11.71 7.94
CA GLU A 103 12.37 -12.18 6.81
C GLU A 103 11.59 -12.28 5.49
N PRO A 104 10.35 -12.79 5.44
CA PRO A 104 9.56 -12.80 4.20
C PRO A 104 9.30 -11.38 3.67
N GLU A 105 8.96 -10.45 4.56
CA GLU A 105 8.75 -9.03 4.24
C GLU A 105 10.03 -8.42 3.65
N LEU A 106 11.20 -8.72 4.24
CA LEU A 106 12.50 -8.31 3.71
C LEU A 106 12.76 -8.86 2.31
N LYS A 107 12.46 -10.15 2.08
CA LYS A 107 12.66 -10.82 0.77
C LYS A 107 11.82 -10.16 -0.33
N VAL A 108 10.55 -9.88 -0.06
CA VAL A 108 9.65 -9.18 -1.00
C VAL A 108 10.18 -7.78 -1.32
N LEU A 109 10.60 -7.03 -0.30
CA LEU A 109 11.18 -5.69 -0.48
C LEU A 109 12.44 -5.71 -1.35
N LEU A 110 13.32 -6.71 -1.17
CA LEU A 110 14.54 -6.86 -1.97
C LEU A 110 14.22 -7.18 -3.43
N LYS A 111 13.28 -8.11 -3.69
CA LYS A 111 12.83 -8.41 -5.06
C LYS A 111 12.26 -7.17 -5.76
N LYS A 112 11.40 -6.43 -5.05
CA LYS A 112 10.79 -5.19 -5.56
C LYS A 112 11.84 -4.12 -5.86
N ALA A 113 12.77 -3.88 -4.93
CA ALA A 113 13.80 -2.87 -5.10
C ALA A 113 14.74 -3.20 -6.28
N LEU A 114 15.09 -4.47 -6.44
CA LEU A 114 15.91 -4.93 -7.56
C LEU A 114 15.21 -4.74 -8.90
N ALA A 115 13.94 -5.12 -8.99
CA ALA A 115 13.14 -4.93 -10.20
C ALA A 115 13.05 -3.44 -10.59
N GLU A 116 12.70 -2.58 -9.63
CA GLU A 116 12.62 -1.12 -9.86
C GLU A 116 13.97 -0.54 -10.30
N GLN A 117 15.07 -0.96 -9.67
CA GLN A 117 16.41 -0.48 -10.04
C GLN A 117 16.81 -0.95 -11.44
N ARG A 118 16.48 -2.18 -11.84
CA ARG A 118 16.73 -2.69 -13.19
C ARG A 118 15.90 -1.95 -14.25
N GLU A 119 14.67 -1.55 -13.93
CA GLU A 119 13.87 -0.72 -14.83
C GLU A 119 14.47 0.69 -15.01
N ILE A 120 14.99 1.28 -13.93
CA ILE A 120 15.69 2.57 -13.97
C ILE A 120 16.98 2.44 -14.80
N ASP A 121 17.79 1.42 -14.56
CA ASP A 121 19.08 1.21 -15.23
C ASP A 121 18.89 0.87 -16.72
N ALA A 122 17.77 0.22 -17.09
CA ALA A 122 17.37 0.00 -18.47
C ALA A 122 16.92 1.28 -19.20
N GLY A 123 16.89 2.44 -18.51
CA GLY A 123 16.47 3.71 -19.08
C GLY A 123 15.00 3.71 -19.51
N LYS A 124 14.18 2.81 -18.94
CA LYS A 124 12.76 2.69 -19.26
C LYS A 124 12.11 4.05 -18.95
N PRO A 125 11.56 4.76 -19.95
CA PRO A 125 10.92 6.04 -19.68
C PRO A 125 9.80 5.82 -18.67
N MET A 126 9.66 6.76 -17.74
CA MET A 126 8.55 6.78 -16.79
C MET A 126 7.26 6.53 -17.58
N LYS A 127 6.47 5.53 -17.19
CA LYS A 127 5.20 5.20 -17.88
C LYS A 127 4.45 6.51 -18.10
N ASN A 128 4.05 6.78 -19.34
CA ASN A 128 3.24 7.95 -19.64
C ASN A 128 1.92 7.85 -18.88
N ILE A 129 1.26 8.99 -18.68
CA ILE A 129 0.00 9.08 -17.92
C ILE A 129 -1.03 8.07 -18.48
N GLU A 130 -1.09 7.93 -19.80
CA GLU A 130 -1.96 6.97 -20.50
C GLU A 130 -1.69 5.50 -20.09
N ALA A 131 -0.43 5.06 -20.02
CA ALA A 131 -0.11 3.70 -19.58
C ALA A 131 -0.41 3.46 -18.10
N LEU A 132 -0.35 4.51 -17.27
CA LEU A 132 -0.75 4.45 -15.86
C LEU A 132 -2.28 4.38 -15.73
N GLU A 133 -3.02 5.15 -16.53
CA GLU A 133 -4.49 5.11 -16.58
C GLU A 133 -4.99 3.74 -17.03
N GLU A 134 -4.38 3.13 -18.04
CA GLU A 134 -4.70 1.76 -18.45
C GLU A 134 -4.41 0.72 -17.36
N GLU A 135 -3.31 0.88 -16.61
CA GLU A 135 -2.96 -0.02 -15.52
C GLU A 135 -3.91 0.12 -14.34
N VAL A 136 -4.31 1.35 -13.99
CA VAL A 136 -5.35 1.62 -12.99
C VAL A 136 -6.68 1.01 -13.42
N ALA A 137 -7.11 1.21 -14.67
CA ALA A 137 -8.35 0.64 -15.18
C ALA A 137 -8.35 -0.90 -15.14
N ARG A 138 -7.22 -1.56 -15.48
CA ARG A 138 -7.10 -3.01 -15.33
C ARG A 138 -7.15 -3.47 -13.88
N LEU A 139 -6.52 -2.73 -12.97
CA LEU A 139 -6.55 -3.04 -11.54
C LEU A 139 -7.94 -2.85 -10.94
N ASP A 140 -8.70 -1.85 -11.39
CA ASP A 140 -10.08 -1.62 -10.95
C ASP A 140 -10.99 -2.77 -11.37
N VAL A 141 -10.88 -3.25 -12.62
CA VAL A 141 -11.62 -4.43 -13.09
C VAL A 141 -11.26 -5.67 -12.26
N GLN A 142 -9.96 -5.90 -12.00
CA GLN A 142 -9.53 -7.02 -11.17
C GLN A 142 -10.08 -6.93 -9.74
N HIS A 143 -10.09 -5.72 -9.17
CA HIS A 143 -10.63 -5.48 -7.85
C HIS A 143 -12.14 -5.79 -7.80
N GLU A 144 -12.92 -5.35 -8.78
CA GLU A 144 -14.34 -5.69 -8.87
C GLU A 144 -14.58 -7.20 -8.99
N GLU A 145 -13.80 -7.90 -9.81
CA GLU A 145 -13.87 -9.36 -9.92
C GLU A 145 -13.57 -10.05 -8.59
N ASP A 146 -12.56 -9.59 -7.87
CA ASP A 146 -12.16 -10.18 -6.59
C ASP A 146 -13.20 -9.88 -5.50
N VAL A 147 -13.78 -8.68 -5.49
CA VAL A 147 -14.92 -8.34 -4.62
C VAL A 147 -16.12 -9.26 -4.93
N ALA A 148 -16.43 -9.50 -6.20
CA ALA A 148 -17.50 -10.40 -6.58
C ALA A 148 -17.25 -11.85 -6.12
N LYS A 149 -16.02 -12.35 -6.24
CA LYS A 149 -15.64 -13.68 -5.71
C LYS A 149 -15.75 -13.74 -4.19
N CYS A 150 -15.31 -12.71 -3.48
CA CYS A 150 -15.42 -12.64 -2.02
C CYS A 150 -16.89 -12.67 -1.59
N ASN A 151 -17.75 -11.89 -2.22
CA ASN A 151 -19.19 -11.88 -1.92
C ASN A 151 -19.83 -13.24 -2.18
N GLN A 152 -19.45 -13.93 -3.26
CA GLN A 152 -19.95 -15.27 -3.55
C GLN A 152 -19.52 -16.28 -2.48
N LEU A 153 -18.26 -16.25 -2.06
CA LEU A 153 -17.76 -17.12 -1.01
C LEU A 153 -18.45 -16.87 0.34
N GLU A 154 -18.79 -15.62 0.65
CA GLU A 154 -19.52 -15.28 1.86
C GLU A 154 -20.93 -15.90 1.86
N VAL A 155 -21.65 -15.80 0.73
CA VAL A 155 -22.95 -16.46 0.54
C VAL A 155 -22.84 -17.98 0.65
N ASP A 156 -21.82 -18.58 0.05
CA ASP A 156 -21.60 -20.03 0.11
C ASP A 156 -21.35 -20.51 1.56
N ILE A 157 -20.58 -19.73 2.34
CA ILE A 157 -20.33 -19.99 3.76
C ILE A 157 -21.61 -19.89 4.56
N GLU A 158 -22.40 -18.82 4.39
CA GLU A 158 -23.68 -18.63 5.09
C GLU A 158 -24.64 -19.82 4.83
N GLN A 159 -24.78 -20.24 3.56
CA GLN A 159 -25.60 -21.40 3.20
C GLN A 159 -25.09 -22.69 3.86
N GLN A 160 -23.78 -22.87 3.94
CA GLN A 160 -23.19 -24.05 4.57
C GLN A 160 -23.41 -24.04 6.09
N GLU A 161 -23.30 -22.88 6.74
CA GLU A 161 -23.58 -22.70 8.17
C GLU A 161 -25.06 -22.97 8.50
N GLU A 162 -25.99 -22.53 7.65
CA GLU A 162 -27.41 -22.84 7.78
C GLU A 162 -27.68 -24.35 7.65
N GLN A 163 -27.06 -25.01 6.67
CA GLN A 163 -27.18 -26.46 6.49
C GLN A 163 -26.66 -27.23 7.71
N TYR A 164 -25.49 -26.85 8.25
CA TYR A 164 -24.96 -27.48 9.46
C TYR A 164 -25.85 -27.22 10.67
N SER A 165 -26.39 -26.00 10.81
CA SER A 165 -27.30 -25.65 11.89
C SER A 165 -28.57 -26.50 11.87
N LEU A 166 -29.15 -26.70 10.68
CA LEU A 166 -30.31 -27.57 10.50
C LEU A 166 -29.99 -29.04 10.82
N ALA A 167 -28.82 -29.53 10.41
CA ALA A 167 -28.38 -30.90 10.70
C ALA A 167 -28.18 -31.13 12.21
N ILE A 168 -27.58 -30.17 12.91
CA ILE A 168 -27.42 -30.20 14.37
C ILE A 168 -28.79 -30.24 15.06
N LEU A 169 -29.76 -29.45 14.58
CA LEU A 169 -31.10 -29.38 15.16
C LEU A 169 -31.84 -30.72 15.03
N LYS A 170 -31.79 -31.36 13.85
CA LYS A 170 -32.35 -32.70 13.63
C LYS A 170 -31.71 -33.77 14.51
N LEU A 171 -30.38 -33.72 14.66
CA LEU A 171 -29.66 -34.62 15.57
C LEU A 171 -30.12 -34.42 17.01
N LYS A 172 -30.24 -33.16 17.47
CA LYS A 172 -30.70 -32.85 18.81
C LYS A 172 -32.11 -33.40 19.08
N GLU A 173 -33.05 -33.19 18.16
CA GLU A 173 -34.40 -33.75 18.27
C GLU A 173 -34.38 -35.28 18.36
N SER A 174 -33.56 -35.96 17.55
CA SER A 174 -33.44 -37.42 17.62
C SER A 174 -32.92 -37.92 18.97
N TYR A 175 -31.92 -37.24 19.56
CA TYR A 175 -31.40 -37.58 20.88
C TYR A 175 -32.40 -37.30 22.00
N GLU A 176 -33.17 -36.21 21.93
CA GLU A 176 -34.23 -35.93 22.91
C GLU A 176 -35.31 -37.02 22.91
N VAL A 177 -35.69 -37.52 21.73
CA VAL A 177 -36.62 -38.66 21.61
C VAL A 177 -36.04 -39.92 22.24
N GLU A 178 -34.76 -40.22 22.01
CA GLU A 178 -34.10 -41.41 22.53
C GLU A 178 -33.90 -41.36 24.05
N ILE A 179 -33.55 -40.19 24.59
CA ILE A 179 -33.50 -39.94 26.04
C ILE A 179 -34.87 -40.21 26.68
N GLY A 180 -35.96 -39.73 26.06
CA GLY A 180 -37.31 -39.98 26.55
C GLY A 180 -37.69 -41.47 26.58
N LYS A 181 -37.29 -42.24 25.56
CA LYS A 181 -37.47 -43.71 25.55
C LYS A 181 -36.72 -44.38 26.70
N LEU A 182 -35.44 -44.05 26.87
CA LEU A 182 -34.61 -44.61 27.94
C LEU A 182 -35.12 -44.25 29.33
N GLN A 183 -35.66 -43.04 29.53
CA GLN A 183 -36.28 -42.63 30.79
C GLN A 183 -37.55 -43.44 31.09
N ASN A 184 -38.37 -43.73 30.08
CA ASN A 184 -39.55 -44.58 30.24
C ASN A 184 -39.18 -46.01 30.63
N GLU A 185 -38.20 -46.61 29.93
CA GLU A 185 -37.68 -47.94 30.26
C GLU A 185 -37.11 -47.99 31.68
N LEU A 186 -36.35 -46.96 32.08
CA LEU A 186 -35.80 -46.86 33.43
C LEU A 186 -36.90 -46.81 34.49
N ASN A 187 -37.97 -46.03 34.25
CA ASN A 187 -39.12 -45.94 35.15
C ASN A 187 -39.85 -47.29 35.27
N GLU A 188 -40.00 -48.02 34.17
CA GLU A 188 -40.61 -49.35 34.16
C GLU A 188 -39.79 -50.37 34.95
N VAL A 189 -38.46 -50.39 34.76
CA VAL A 189 -37.54 -51.25 35.53
C VAL A 189 -37.57 -50.88 37.02
N LYS A 190 -37.62 -49.59 37.34
CA LYS A 190 -37.70 -49.11 38.73
C LYS A 190 -38.99 -49.55 39.40
N ALA A 191 -40.12 -49.52 38.70
CA ALA A 191 -41.40 -50.03 39.17
C ALA A 191 -41.36 -51.56 39.41
N LYS A 192 -40.80 -52.33 38.46
CA LYS A 192 -40.59 -53.78 38.61
C LYS A 192 -39.68 -54.13 39.79
N ASN A 193 -38.68 -53.29 40.07
CA ASN A 193 -37.78 -53.48 41.20
C ASN A 193 -38.47 -53.15 42.54
N SER A 194 -39.35 -52.14 42.58
CA SER A 194 -40.15 -51.88 43.80
C SER A 194 -41.12 -53.01 44.12
N THR A 195 -41.78 -53.61 43.12
CA THR A 195 -42.67 -54.77 43.34
C THR A 195 -41.89 -56.01 43.77
N LEU A 196 -40.73 -56.28 43.17
CA LEU A 196 -39.82 -57.35 43.63
C LEU A 196 -39.38 -57.13 45.09
N LYS A 197 -39.01 -55.90 45.46
CA LYS A 197 -38.57 -55.57 46.81
C LYS A 197 -39.66 -55.80 47.88
N GLU A 198 -40.92 -55.53 47.56
CA GLU A 198 -42.07 -55.86 48.44
C GLU A 198 -42.28 -57.37 48.57
N VAL A 199 -42.17 -58.13 47.47
CA VAL A 199 -42.25 -59.61 47.46
C VAL A 199 -41.13 -60.24 48.30
N VAL A 200 -39.91 -59.68 48.22
CA VAL A 200 -38.74 -60.10 49.00
C VAL A 200 -38.92 -59.83 50.50
N THR A 201 -39.59 -58.74 50.90
CA THR A 201 -39.89 -58.48 52.32
C THR A 201 -41.00 -59.35 52.90
N GLY A 202 -41.85 -59.96 52.07
CA GLY A 202 -42.99 -60.79 52.50
C GLY A 202 -42.75 -62.31 52.54
N ARG A 203 -41.71 -62.83 51.88
CA ARG A 203 -41.48 -64.29 51.77
C ARG A 203 -40.19 -64.73 52.45
N GLY A 204 -40.32 -65.25 53.66
CA GLY A 204 -39.42 -66.29 54.13
C GLY A 204 -39.60 -67.54 53.27
N LYS A 205 -38.63 -67.86 52.40
CA LYS A 205 -38.20 -69.23 52.00
C LYS A 205 -37.02 -69.15 51.03
N SER A 206 -35.91 -69.72 51.47
CA SER A 206 -34.52 -69.46 51.08
C SER A 206 -34.01 -70.15 49.80
N ALA A 207 -34.86 -70.29 48.77
CA ALA A 207 -34.44 -70.87 47.49
C ALA A 207 -34.72 -69.97 46.27
N GLU A 208 -35.78 -69.14 46.30
CA GLU A 208 -36.05 -68.11 45.27
C GLU A 208 -35.09 -66.90 45.37
N LEU A 209 -34.64 -66.57 46.59
CA LEU A 209 -33.77 -65.41 46.85
C LEU A 209 -32.38 -65.50 46.21
N GLY A 210 -31.88 -66.69 45.89
CA GLY A 210 -30.58 -66.85 45.21
C GLY A 210 -30.63 -66.42 43.74
N GLY A 211 -31.77 -66.64 43.07
CA GLY A 211 -31.99 -66.22 41.68
C GLY A 211 -32.19 -64.71 41.59
N GLU A 212 -33.02 -64.14 42.47
CA GLU A 212 -33.30 -62.70 42.51
C GLU A 212 -32.07 -61.87 42.91
N VAL A 213 -31.25 -62.36 43.85
CA VAL A 213 -30.00 -61.69 44.22
C VAL A 213 -29.01 -61.68 43.05
N ASN A 214 -28.92 -62.76 42.28
CA ASN A 214 -28.07 -62.78 41.08
C ASN A 214 -28.60 -61.85 39.98
N GLU A 215 -29.92 -61.81 39.74
CA GLU A 215 -30.53 -60.91 38.76
C GLU A 215 -30.37 -59.43 39.16
N VAL A 216 -30.47 -59.11 40.45
CA VAL A 216 -30.18 -57.76 40.97
C VAL A 216 -28.70 -57.42 40.81
N LYS A 217 -27.81 -58.38 41.03
CA LYS A 217 -26.36 -58.20 40.86
C LYS A 217 -25.99 -57.91 39.40
N ASP A 218 -26.61 -58.61 38.46
CA ASP A 218 -26.41 -58.38 37.02
C ASP A 218 -26.92 -56.99 36.61
N LYS A 219 -28.10 -56.57 37.11
CA LYS A 219 -28.64 -55.22 36.85
C LYS A 219 -27.77 -54.11 37.46
N VAL A 220 -27.18 -54.34 38.63
CA VAL A 220 -26.24 -53.37 39.24
C VAL A 220 -24.98 -53.24 38.39
N ALA A 221 -24.41 -54.35 37.93
CA ALA A 221 -23.24 -54.33 37.04
C ALA A 221 -23.54 -53.61 35.71
N GLU A 222 -24.74 -53.81 35.15
CA GLU A 222 -25.18 -53.13 33.93
C GLU A 222 -25.36 -51.61 34.14
N LEU A 223 -25.89 -51.20 35.30
CA LEU A 223 -26.02 -49.79 35.66
C LEU A 223 -24.66 -49.13 35.94
N GLU A 224 -23.71 -49.84 36.55
CA GLU A 224 -22.33 -49.37 36.73
C GLU A 224 -21.65 -49.14 35.37
N GLN A 225 -21.77 -50.07 34.42
CA GLN A 225 -21.27 -49.87 33.05
C GLN A 225 -21.93 -48.67 32.35
N LYS A 226 -23.24 -48.50 32.49
CA LYS A 226 -23.96 -47.35 31.91
C LYS A 226 -23.50 -46.03 32.55
N MET A 227 -23.24 -46.01 33.85
CA MET A 227 -22.72 -44.83 34.54
C MET A 227 -21.32 -44.48 34.03
N GLU A 228 -20.41 -45.46 33.90
CA GLU A 228 -19.09 -45.24 33.33
C GLU A 228 -19.16 -44.70 31.89
N ALA A 229 -20.00 -45.31 31.03
CA ALA A 229 -20.21 -44.84 29.66
C ALA A 229 -20.77 -43.40 29.58
N GLU A 230 -21.60 -43.00 30.55
CA GLU A 230 -22.13 -41.65 30.57
C GLU A 230 -21.11 -40.63 31.10
N THR A 231 -20.26 -41.02 32.06
CA THR A 231 -19.15 -40.16 32.52
C THR A 231 -18.12 -39.91 31.42
N THR A 232 -17.84 -40.90 30.57
CA THR A 232 -16.95 -40.72 29.41
C THR A 232 -17.57 -39.80 28.36
N ARG A 233 -18.86 -39.96 28.03
CA ARG A 233 -19.58 -39.01 27.17
C ARG A 233 -19.57 -37.59 27.71
N GLN A 234 -19.75 -37.42 29.01
CA GLN A 234 -19.74 -36.10 29.64
C GLN A 234 -18.36 -35.44 29.56
N ALA A 235 -17.28 -36.22 29.68
CA ALA A 235 -15.93 -35.74 29.46
C ALA A 235 -15.68 -35.32 27.99
N GLU A 236 -16.21 -36.07 27.03
CA GLU A 236 -16.12 -35.75 25.60
C GLU A 236 -16.87 -34.45 25.26
N LEU A 237 -18.06 -34.23 25.82
CA LEU A 237 -18.82 -32.99 25.65
C LEU A 237 -18.08 -31.77 26.21
N VAL A 238 -17.45 -31.92 27.38
CA VAL A 238 -16.60 -30.85 27.95
C VAL A 238 -15.40 -30.58 27.05
N ALA A 239 -14.76 -31.61 26.50
CA ALA A 239 -13.67 -31.44 25.55
C ALA A 239 -14.13 -30.71 24.26
N PHE A 240 -15.31 -31.04 23.75
CA PHE A 240 -15.90 -30.38 22.59
C PHE A 240 -16.23 -28.91 22.85
N SER A 241 -16.87 -28.61 23.99
CA SER A 241 -17.17 -27.24 24.43
C SER A 241 -15.90 -26.39 24.54
N ASN A 242 -14.84 -26.94 25.14
CA ASN A 242 -13.53 -26.29 25.21
C ASN A 242 -12.93 -26.02 23.82
N ARG A 243 -13.16 -26.90 22.85
CA ARG A 243 -12.70 -26.73 21.46
C ARG A 243 -13.45 -25.60 20.77
N LEU A 244 -14.77 -25.49 20.97
CA LEU A 244 -15.58 -24.39 20.47
C LEU A 244 -15.15 -23.05 21.08
N ALA A 245 -14.99 -22.97 22.40
CA ALA A 245 -14.53 -21.75 23.07
C ALA A 245 -13.12 -21.29 22.63
N ARG A 246 -12.27 -22.21 22.14
CA ARG A 246 -10.99 -21.85 21.51
C ARG A 246 -11.19 -21.27 20.11
N LYS A 247 -12.07 -21.85 19.30
CA LYS A 247 -12.39 -21.34 17.96
C LYS A 247 -13.01 -19.95 18.04
N GLU A 248 -13.97 -19.75 18.95
CA GLU A 248 -14.63 -18.47 19.18
C GLU A 248 -13.63 -17.37 19.55
N ARG A 249 -12.71 -17.66 20.48
CA ARG A 249 -11.61 -16.73 20.80
C ARG A 249 -10.70 -16.44 19.61
N GLY A 250 -10.45 -17.43 18.76
CA GLY A 250 -9.68 -17.24 17.53
C GLY A 250 -10.38 -16.29 16.55
N LEU A 251 -11.69 -16.46 16.36
CA LEU A 251 -12.50 -15.58 15.50
C LEU A 251 -12.58 -14.15 16.04
N VAL A 252 -12.74 -13.99 17.36
CA VAL A 252 -12.72 -12.66 18.01
C VAL A 252 -11.37 -11.98 17.80
N ALA A 253 -10.25 -12.69 17.99
CA ALA A 253 -8.93 -12.12 17.75
C ALA A 253 -8.72 -11.71 16.28
N GLN A 254 -9.24 -12.49 15.33
CA GLN A 254 -9.19 -12.15 13.90
C GLN A 254 -10.02 -10.92 13.58
N SER A 255 -11.24 -10.80 14.13
CA SER A 255 -12.10 -9.63 13.89
C SER A 255 -11.50 -8.35 14.47
N GLU A 256 -10.89 -8.41 15.66
CA GLU A 256 -10.17 -7.29 16.25
C GLU A 256 -8.96 -6.87 15.41
N ALA A 257 -8.21 -7.84 14.87
CA ALA A 257 -7.09 -7.55 13.98
C ALA A 257 -7.54 -6.86 12.68
N LEU A 258 -8.60 -7.35 12.05
CA LEU A 258 -9.19 -6.72 10.86
C LEU A 258 -9.68 -5.30 11.14
N LYS A 259 -10.31 -5.08 12.29
CA LYS A 259 -10.75 -3.74 12.71
C LYS A 259 -9.58 -2.78 12.90
N ALA A 260 -8.47 -3.24 13.47
CA ALA A 260 -7.26 -2.44 13.62
C ALA A 260 -6.62 -2.10 12.26
N GLU A 261 -6.62 -3.05 11.32
CA GLU A 261 -6.15 -2.85 9.95
C GLU A 261 -7.01 -1.82 9.20
N PHE A 262 -8.34 -1.89 9.34
CA PHE A 262 -9.25 -0.91 8.76
C PHE A 262 -8.98 0.52 9.26
N GLU A 263 -8.81 0.70 10.58
CA GLU A 263 -8.46 2.01 11.15
C GLU A 263 -7.07 2.49 10.72
N ARG A 264 -6.12 1.57 10.49
CA ARG A 264 -4.82 1.91 9.92
C ARG A 264 -4.98 2.51 8.53
N ILE A 265 -5.69 1.79 7.65
CA ILE A 265 -5.95 2.18 6.25
C ILE A 265 -6.66 3.52 6.20
N LYS A 266 -7.74 3.70 6.97
CA LYS A 266 -8.45 4.99 7.08
C LYS A 266 -7.52 6.13 7.46
N GLY A 267 -6.60 5.87 8.40
CA GLY A 267 -5.59 6.84 8.81
C GLY A 267 -4.50 7.12 7.76
N GLU A 268 -4.29 6.24 6.79
CA GLU A 268 -3.37 6.44 5.66
C GLU A 268 -4.04 7.21 4.53
N TRP A 269 -5.29 6.90 4.22
CA TRP A 269 -6.13 7.69 3.30
C TRP A 269 -6.17 9.17 3.68
N ALA A 270 -6.41 9.48 4.95
CA ALA A 270 -6.41 10.86 5.41
C ALA A 270 -5.03 11.56 5.27
N LYS A 271 -3.92 10.81 5.20
CA LYS A 271 -2.59 11.39 4.90
C LYS A 271 -2.43 11.67 3.42
N LEU A 272 -2.82 10.72 2.56
CA LEU A 272 -2.79 10.90 1.11
C LEU A 272 -3.63 12.09 0.69
N GLU A 273 -4.83 12.25 1.26
CA GLU A 273 -5.69 13.41 0.98
C GLU A 273 -5.01 14.74 1.31
N ARG A 274 -4.31 14.84 2.47
CA ARG A 274 -3.54 16.04 2.81
C ARG A 274 -2.34 16.27 1.90
N GLU A 275 -1.71 15.21 1.40
CA GLU A 275 -0.60 15.34 0.45
C GLU A 275 -1.11 15.77 -0.92
N GLN A 276 -2.26 15.26 -1.36
CA GLN A 276 -2.94 15.71 -2.57
C GLN A 276 -3.27 17.20 -2.49
N SER A 277 -3.90 17.67 -1.41
CA SER A 277 -4.20 19.10 -1.27
C SER A 277 -2.95 19.98 -1.31
N ARG A 278 -1.82 19.50 -0.78
CA ARG A 278 -0.54 20.23 -0.87
C ARG A 278 0.01 20.26 -2.28
N HIS A 279 -0.11 19.15 -3.00
CA HIS A 279 0.29 19.07 -4.40
C HIS A 279 -0.56 20.04 -5.24
N ASP A 280 -1.88 20.03 -5.08
CA ASP A 280 -2.80 20.91 -5.79
C ASP A 280 -2.47 22.39 -5.53
N PHE A 281 -2.16 22.74 -4.28
CA PHE A 281 -1.70 24.08 -3.94
C PHE A 281 -0.38 24.46 -4.63
N GLN A 282 0.57 23.52 -4.73
CA GLN A 282 1.82 23.77 -5.45
C GLN A 282 1.59 23.93 -6.95
N VAL A 283 0.73 23.11 -7.56
CA VAL A 283 0.36 23.23 -8.97
C VAL A 283 -0.25 24.60 -9.25
N LEU A 284 -1.22 25.03 -8.45
CA LEU A 284 -1.81 26.38 -8.55
C LEU A 284 -0.73 27.46 -8.49
N ARG A 285 0.18 27.37 -7.52
CA ARG A 285 1.29 28.32 -7.42
C ARG A 285 2.14 28.33 -8.69
N TYR A 286 2.56 27.17 -9.20
CA TYR A 286 3.33 27.11 -10.45
C TYR A 286 2.59 27.73 -11.64
N THR A 287 1.27 27.52 -11.75
CA THR A 287 0.47 28.15 -12.81
C THR A 287 0.45 29.67 -12.69
N ASP A 288 0.39 30.23 -11.48
CA ASP A 288 0.45 31.67 -11.27
C ASP A 288 1.83 32.25 -11.59
N TRP A 289 2.92 31.55 -11.21
CA TRP A 289 4.28 31.94 -11.59
C TRP A 289 4.46 31.94 -13.11
N GLN A 290 3.95 30.91 -13.79
CA GLN A 290 4.02 30.83 -15.25
C GLN A 290 3.27 32.00 -15.90
N ARG A 291 2.06 32.30 -15.43
CA ARG A 291 1.27 33.45 -15.90
C ARG A 291 2.03 34.76 -15.72
N ALA A 292 2.66 34.98 -14.56
CA ALA A 292 3.45 36.18 -14.29
C ALA A 292 4.68 36.30 -15.22
N ILE A 293 5.36 35.19 -15.51
CA ILE A 293 6.48 35.17 -16.46
C ILE A 293 6.00 35.56 -17.85
N ASP A 294 4.87 35.02 -18.30
CA ASP A 294 4.36 35.29 -19.64
C ASP A 294 3.89 36.74 -19.76
N THR A 295 3.21 37.30 -18.75
CA THR A 295 2.91 38.74 -18.70
C THR A 295 4.17 39.61 -18.77
N ALA A 296 5.23 39.25 -18.02
CA ALA A 296 6.48 40.02 -18.05
C ALA A 296 7.20 39.94 -19.41
N LYS A 297 7.07 38.82 -20.15
CA LYS A 297 7.57 38.71 -21.52
C LYS A 297 6.78 39.62 -22.46
N ASP A 298 5.46 39.60 -22.38
CA ASP A 298 4.60 40.46 -23.20
C ASP A 298 4.93 41.95 -22.97
N ASP A 299 5.06 42.36 -21.71
CA ASP A 299 5.43 43.73 -21.34
C ASP A 299 6.81 44.13 -21.90
N ARG A 300 7.78 43.21 -21.82
CA ARG A 300 9.12 43.42 -22.39
C ARG A 300 9.05 43.57 -23.91
N ASP A 301 8.28 42.74 -24.61
CA ASP A 301 8.14 42.81 -26.06
C ASP A 301 7.48 44.13 -26.50
N VAL A 302 6.49 44.61 -25.73
CA VAL A 302 5.90 45.95 -25.93
C VAL A 302 6.95 47.05 -25.72
N ALA A 303 7.75 46.96 -24.66
CA ALA A 303 8.80 47.95 -24.39
C ALA A 303 9.87 47.99 -25.49
N ILE A 304 10.28 46.83 -26.03
CA ILE A 304 11.21 46.73 -27.15
C ILE A 304 10.63 47.41 -28.39
N LYS A 305 9.38 47.11 -28.75
CA LYS A 305 8.70 47.74 -29.90
C LYS A 305 8.63 49.26 -29.77
N ASN A 306 8.31 49.76 -28.57
CA ASN A 306 8.29 51.20 -28.29
C ASN A 306 9.68 51.83 -28.40
N ALA A 307 10.72 51.17 -27.89
CA ALA A 307 12.10 51.64 -27.99
C ALA A 307 12.59 51.70 -29.45
N ASP A 308 12.26 50.68 -30.26
CA ASP A 308 12.58 50.68 -31.69
C ASP A 308 11.86 51.80 -32.44
N TYR A 309 10.59 52.06 -32.11
CA TYR A 309 9.83 53.19 -32.68
C TYR A 309 10.49 54.55 -32.35
N LEU A 310 10.88 54.74 -31.09
CA LEU A 310 11.58 55.96 -30.67
C LEU A 310 12.96 56.10 -31.33
N ARG A 311 13.72 55.00 -31.46
CA ARG A 311 15.02 55.00 -32.14
C ARG A 311 14.89 55.41 -33.61
N TYR A 312 13.89 54.86 -34.30
CA TYR A 312 13.58 55.26 -35.67
C TYR A 312 13.25 56.76 -35.79
N GLY A 313 12.45 57.30 -34.86
CA GLY A 313 12.16 58.73 -34.81
C GLY A 313 13.43 59.58 -34.59
N LEU A 314 14.30 59.16 -33.68
CA LEU A 314 15.58 59.83 -33.43
C LEU A 314 16.49 59.81 -34.67
N ASP A 315 16.59 58.68 -35.37
CA ASP A 315 17.39 58.56 -36.59
C ASP A 315 16.89 59.51 -37.69
N GLN A 316 15.57 59.73 -37.80
CA GLN A 316 15.01 60.72 -38.71
C GLN A 316 15.39 62.15 -38.33
N GLU A 317 15.32 62.50 -37.05
CA GLU A 317 15.71 63.83 -36.57
C GLU A 317 17.22 64.09 -36.75
N ILE A 318 18.07 63.09 -36.50
CA ILE A 318 19.51 63.19 -36.78
C ILE A 318 19.77 63.45 -38.27
N LYS A 319 19.06 62.76 -39.18
CA LYS A 319 19.16 63.01 -40.62
C LYS A 319 18.75 64.44 -40.96
N ARG A 320 17.62 64.93 -40.44
CA ARG A 320 17.16 66.31 -40.63
C ARG A 320 18.18 67.33 -40.12
N ALA A 321 18.74 67.12 -38.93
CA ALA A 321 19.75 67.98 -38.34
C ALA A 321 21.03 68.02 -39.21
N ASN A 322 21.48 66.89 -39.73
CA ASN A 322 22.62 66.82 -40.64
C ASN A 322 22.35 67.56 -41.95
N GLU A 323 21.16 67.42 -42.55
CA GLU A 323 20.77 68.18 -43.75
C GLU A 323 20.76 69.68 -43.49
N LEU A 324 20.19 70.13 -42.36
CA LEU A 324 20.20 71.53 -41.96
C LEU A 324 21.61 72.05 -41.74
N LYS A 325 22.48 71.25 -41.12
CA LYS A 325 23.89 71.58 -40.94
C LYS A 325 24.60 71.73 -42.28
N MET A 326 24.43 70.81 -43.23
CA MET A 326 25.00 70.94 -44.57
C MET A 326 24.50 72.19 -45.30
N LYS A 327 23.22 72.55 -45.13
CA LYS A 327 22.68 73.81 -45.68
C LYS A 327 23.33 75.02 -45.01
N LEU A 328 23.49 75.01 -43.69
CA LEU A 328 24.13 76.09 -42.94
C LEU A 328 25.60 76.26 -43.33
N ASP A 329 26.34 75.15 -43.43
CA ASP A 329 27.74 75.12 -43.88
C ASP A 329 27.85 75.61 -45.33
N SER A 330 26.89 75.29 -46.20
CA SER A 330 26.81 75.83 -47.57
C SER A 330 26.52 77.35 -47.58
N TYR A 331 25.62 77.83 -46.72
CA TYR A 331 25.39 79.27 -46.56
C TYR A 331 26.63 80.01 -46.03
N ALA A 332 27.36 79.41 -45.08
CA ALA A 332 28.62 79.94 -44.56
C ALA A 332 29.77 79.85 -45.59
N ALA A 333 29.80 78.83 -46.44
CA ALA A 333 30.73 78.77 -47.56
C ALA A 333 30.39 79.81 -48.65
N CYS A 334 29.11 80.16 -48.78
CA CYS A 334 28.62 81.34 -49.49
C CYS A 334 28.85 82.66 -48.71
N CYS A 335 29.94 82.74 -47.93
CA CYS A 335 30.45 83.96 -47.29
C CYS A 335 30.89 85.06 -48.27
N ASP A 336 30.61 84.90 -49.56
CA ASP A 336 30.68 85.94 -50.57
C ASP A 336 29.29 86.31 -51.07
N THR A 337 28.21 86.19 -50.29
CA THR A 337 26.92 86.75 -50.70
C THR A 337 26.97 88.28 -50.73
N GLU A 338 27.64 88.93 -49.78
CA GLU A 338 27.91 90.37 -49.87
C GLU A 338 28.84 90.70 -51.04
N HIS A 339 29.92 89.94 -51.27
CA HIS A 339 30.82 90.16 -52.40
C HIS A 339 30.17 89.87 -53.77
N CYS A 340 29.30 88.86 -53.86
CA CYS A 340 28.54 88.52 -55.07
C CYS A 340 27.41 89.53 -55.33
N ILE A 341 26.74 90.03 -54.28
CA ILE A 341 25.73 91.09 -54.40
C ILE A 341 26.41 92.42 -54.77
N GLU A 342 27.55 92.78 -54.16
CA GLU A 342 28.34 93.96 -54.52
C GLU A 342 28.93 93.86 -55.93
N THR A 343 29.40 92.70 -56.38
CA THR A 343 29.88 92.51 -57.76
C THR A 343 28.74 92.60 -58.78
N PHE A 344 27.54 92.12 -58.42
CA PHE A 344 26.36 92.19 -59.29
C PHE A 344 25.75 93.60 -59.34
N VAL A 345 25.70 94.31 -58.21
CA VAL A 345 25.25 95.71 -58.10
C VAL A 345 26.30 96.66 -58.71
N GLY A 346 27.58 96.42 -58.49
CA GLY A 346 28.70 97.16 -59.08
C GLY A 346 28.74 97.06 -60.61
N LYS A 347 28.52 95.87 -61.19
CA LYS A 347 28.38 95.69 -62.64
C LYS A 347 27.13 96.39 -63.23
N ARG A 348 26.04 96.48 -62.47
CA ARG A 348 24.81 97.18 -62.90
C ARG A 348 24.95 98.70 -62.85
N ILE A 349 25.76 99.25 -61.93
CA ILE A 349 26.02 100.68 -61.82
C ILE A 349 27.01 101.15 -62.90
N HIS A 350 28.08 100.39 -63.17
CA HIS A 350 29.07 100.73 -64.21
C HIS A 350 28.54 100.55 -65.65
N GLY A 351 27.53 99.70 -65.87
CA GLY A 351 26.85 99.58 -67.17
C GLY A 351 25.89 100.74 -67.48
N ARG A 352 25.51 101.55 -66.49
CA ARG A 352 24.57 102.69 -66.66
C ARG A 352 25.27 104.03 -66.80
N THR A 353 26.56 104.11 -66.49
CA THR A 353 27.36 105.35 -66.61
C THR A 353 28.07 105.50 -67.96
N TYR A 354 28.00 104.49 -68.84
CA TYR A 354 28.51 104.54 -70.22
C TYR A 354 27.42 104.70 -71.28
N SER A 355 26.31 105.39 -70.95
CA SER A 355 25.26 105.73 -71.92
C SER A 355 24.67 107.13 -71.73
N PHE A 356 25.50 108.10 -71.36
CA PHE A 356 25.22 109.53 -71.48
C PHE A 356 26.54 110.27 -71.69
N GLY A 357 26.85 110.63 -72.94
CA GLY A 357 28.01 111.49 -73.23
C GLY A 357 28.77 111.22 -74.54
N MET A 358 28.07 111.03 -75.66
CA MET A 358 28.29 111.76 -76.93
C MET A 358 27.21 111.39 -77.94
#